data_AF-A0A542UTR9-F1
#
_entry.id   AF-A0A542UTR9-F1
#
_cell.length_a   1.000
_cell.length_b   1.000
_cell.length_c   1.000
_cell.angle_alpha   90.00
_cell.angle_beta   90.00
_cell.angle_gamma   90.00
#
_symmetry.space_group_name_H-M   'P 1'
#
loop_
_entity.id
_entity.type
_entity.pdbx_description
1 polymer ?
#
loop_
_entity_poly.entity_id
_entity_poly.type
_entity_poly.pdbx_seq_one_letter_code
_entity_poly.pdbx_strand_id
1 'polypeptide(L)'
;MSVRTALRRLAVALPIALVGAGLVATGASAHGTVTDPPTRNYRCWSVWGADHLNPNMAQLDPMCWQAWQDDPNAMWNWNGLYHEGIGGRHEELIPDGQLCSGGQTEGGRYNSLDTPGAWKMTDVPEQFQLTLTDSAKHGADYLRIYVTKPGFDPTAEAPGWDDMQLLKVTGSYPTTGLYQTDVNLTGREGRAILYTIWQASHTDQPYYLCSDINIGGDGTEPTPTPTPTPTVTPTPTPTPTVTPTPTPTPTSTPTPTPTAGGCTATVKVVNTWPGGYQADVVVTAGAGGLHGWTASVPGATITQAWNGTVSGTTITSVGWNSHLNAGQTATAGFLGSGSPTGLTATCAPA
;
A
#
# COMPACT_ATOMS: atom_id res chain seq x y z
N MET A 1 -19.08 -78.92 -38.31
CA MET A 1 -17.76 -79.10 -37.66
C MET A 1 -17.25 -77.74 -37.22
N SER A 2 -16.71 -77.69 -36.00
CA SER A 2 -16.02 -76.58 -35.31
C SER A 2 -15.05 -75.81 -36.23
N VAL A 3 -14.72 -74.52 -36.05
CA VAL A 3 -13.84 -73.99 -34.99
C VAL A 3 -13.96 -72.45 -34.89
N ARG A 4 -13.81 -71.94 -33.66
CA ARG A 4 -13.81 -70.52 -33.23
C ARG A 4 -12.44 -69.85 -33.44
N THR A 5 -12.43 -68.55 -33.77
CA THR A 5 -11.40 -67.55 -33.37
C THR A 5 -11.92 -66.15 -33.74
N ALA A 6 -12.27 -65.25 -32.81
CA ALA A 6 -11.45 -64.38 -31.95
C ALA A 6 -11.32 -62.94 -32.50
N LEU A 7 -11.43 -61.98 -31.57
CA LEU A 7 -11.70 -60.55 -31.76
C LEU A 7 -10.60 -59.77 -32.52
N ARG A 8 -10.99 -58.64 -33.14
CA ARG A 8 -10.38 -57.31 -32.91
C ARG A 8 -11.26 -56.21 -33.54
N ARG A 9 -11.98 -55.46 -32.71
CA ARG A 9 -12.57 -54.16 -33.09
C ARG A 9 -11.48 -53.11 -32.92
N LEU A 10 -11.09 -52.43 -34.01
CA LEU A 10 -10.30 -51.21 -33.93
C LEU A 10 -11.18 -50.13 -33.27
N ALA A 11 -10.84 -49.73 -32.06
CA ALA A 11 -11.31 -48.47 -31.50
C ALA A 11 -10.37 -47.36 -31.99
N VAL A 12 -10.88 -46.46 -32.82
CA VAL A 12 -10.19 -45.20 -33.16
C VAL A 12 -10.31 -44.29 -31.93
N ALA A 13 -9.22 -44.13 -31.19
CA ALA A 13 -9.12 -43.14 -30.13
C ALA A 13 -8.86 -41.77 -30.77
N LEU A 14 -9.86 -40.90 -30.78
CA LEU A 14 -9.70 -39.47 -31.02
C LEU A 14 -9.18 -38.83 -29.72
N PRO A 15 -8.03 -38.13 -29.70
CA PRO A 15 -7.69 -37.30 -28.56
C PRO A 15 -8.56 -36.05 -28.61
N ILE A 16 -9.52 -35.94 -27.70
CA ILE A 16 -10.19 -34.68 -27.38
C ILE A 16 -9.15 -33.83 -26.65
N ALA A 17 -8.53 -32.90 -27.37
CA ALA A 17 -7.73 -31.84 -26.75
C ALA A 17 -8.68 -30.92 -25.99
N LEU A 18 -8.83 -31.15 -24.68
CA LEU A 18 -9.34 -30.12 -23.78
C LEU A 18 -8.33 -28.98 -23.77
N VAL A 19 -8.57 -27.96 -24.58
CA VAL A 19 -7.97 -26.65 -24.39
C VAL A 19 -8.61 -26.07 -23.13
N GLY A 20 -8.03 -26.38 -21.98
CA GLY A 20 -8.30 -25.64 -20.76
C GLY A 20 -7.82 -24.22 -20.97
N ALA A 21 -8.72 -23.31 -21.32
CA ALA A 21 -8.49 -21.88 -21.19
C ALA A 21 -8.34 -21.62 -19.68
N GLY A 22 -7.11 -21.73 -19.17
CA GLY A 22 -6.79 -21.24 -17.85
C GLY A 22 -7.10 -19.75 -17.84
N LEU A 23 -8.16 -19.37 -17.12
CA LEU A 23 -8.35 -18.01 -16.66
C LEU A 23 -7.14 -17.71 -15.76
N VAL A 24 -6.11 -17.11 -16.34
CA VAL A 24 -5.05 -16.49 -15.55
C VAL A 24 -5.70 -15.31 -14.86
N ALA A 25 -6.02 -15.45 -13.57
CA ALA A 25 -6.38 -14.33 -12.74
C ALA A 25 -5.14 -13.41 -12.67
N THR A 26 -5.15 -12.35 -13.46
CA THR A 26 -4.19 -11.27 -13.31
C THR A 26 -4.50 -10.61 -11.98
N GLY A 27 -3.64 -10.77 -10.97
CA GLY A 27 -3.75 -9.98 -9.75
C GLY A 27 -3.76 -8.51 -10.16
N ALA A 28 -4.87 -7.81 -9.91
CA ALA A 28 -4.98 -6.45 -10.35
C ALA A 28 -4.15 -5.55 -9.44
N SER A 29 -3.59 -4.53 -10.08
CA SER A 29 -2.51 -3.75 -9.55
C SER A 29 -3.07 -2.55 -8.79
N ALA A 30 -2.68 -2.40 -7.53
CA ALA A 30 -3.22 -1.41 -6.62
C ALA A 30 -2.49 -0.06 -6.74
N HIS A 31 -3.23 1.02 -7.00
CA HIS A 31 -2.62 2.25 -7.52
C HIS A 31 -3.17 3.58 -7.00
N GLY A 32 -4.15 3.57 -6.10
CA GLY A 32 -4.78 4.81 -5.67
C GLY A 32 -5.33 4.82 -4.25
N THR A 33 -5.67 6.02 -3.81
CA THR A 33 -6.29 6.30 -2.52
C THR A 33 -6.97 7.66 -2.57
N VAL A 34 -7.79 7.99 -1.56
CA VAL A 34 -8.25 9.36 -1.35
C VAL A 34 -7.09 10.18 -0.80
N THR A 35 -6.67 11.18 -1.57
CA THR A 35 -5.54 12.06 -1.21
C THR A 35 -6.00 13.34 -0.52
N ASP A 36 -7.26 13.73 -0.69
CA ASP A 36 -7.87 14.87 -0.03
C ASP A 36 -9.38 14.66 0.21
N PRO A 37 -9.86 14.63 1.48
CA PRO A 37 -9.07 14.54 2.70
C PRO A 37 -8.31 13.19 2.76
N PRO A 38 -7.02 13.17 3.11
CA PRO A 38 -6.16 11.99 3.00
C PRO A 38 -6.66 10.82 3.86
N THR A 39 -6.54 9.61 3.33
CA THR A 39 -6.83 8.39 4.10
C THR A 39 -5.84 8.17 5.24
N ARG A 40 -6.23 7.35 6.24
CA ARG A 40 -5.41 7.01 7.42
C ARG A 40 -3.97 6.64 7.05
N ASN A 41 -3.80 5.61 6.22
CA ASN A 41 -2.48 5.11 5.85
C ASN A 41 -1.72 6.08 4.93
N TYR A 42 -2.39 6.75 3.99
CA TYR A 42 -1.76 7.75 3.12
C TYR A 42 -1.26 8.97 3.90
N ARG A 43 -2.02 9.43 4.91
CA ARG A 43 -1.59 10.48 5.83
C ARG A 43 -0.37 10.03 6.64
N CYS A 44 -0.43 8.84 7.24
CA CYS A 44 0.70 8.32 8.01
C CYS A 44 1.96 8.16 7.16
N TRP A 45 1.82 7.69 5.93
CA TRP A 45 2.92 7.64 4.95
C TRP A 45 3.46 9.04 4.61
N SER A 46 2.59 9.99 4.29
CA SER A 46 3.02 11.31 3.82
C SER A 46 3.68 12.15 4.91
N VAL A 47 3.24 12.03 6.16
CA VAL A 47 3.79 12.76 7.31
C VAL A 47 5.01 12.06 7.89
N TRP A 48 4.96 10.74 8.06
CA TRP A 48 5.97 10.00 8.82
C TRP A 48 6.87 9.12 7.97
N GLY A 49 6.59 8.87 6.69
CA GLY A 49 7.36 7.92 5.88
C GLY A 49 8.87 8.19 5.89
N ALA A 50 9.27 9.46 5.71
CA ALA A 50 10.68 9.85 5.74
C ALA A 50 11.37 9.68 7.10
N ASP A 51 10.59 9.50 8.18
CA ASP A 51 11.06 9.44 9.56
C ASP A 51 10.25 8.43 10.41
N HIS A 52 9.90 7.28 9.80
CA HIS A 52 8.89 6.37 10.35
C HIS A 52 9.33 5.64 11.64
N LEU A 53 10.62 5.72 11.98
CA LEU A 53 11.19 5.20 13.21
C LEU A 53 11.34 6.27 14.31
N ASN A 54 10.82 7.48 14.11
CA ASN A 54 10.93 8.55 15.08
C ASN A 54 10.24 8.16 16.41
N PRO A 55 10.97 8.09 17.54
CA PRO A 55 10.38 7.68 18.81
C PRO A 55 9.34 8.69 19.34
N ASN A 56 9.39 9.95 18.91
CA ASN A 56 8.42 10.96 19.30
C ASN A 56 7.05 10.77 18.63
N MET A 57 6.96 9.94 17.57
CA MET A 57 5.70 9.65 16.89
C MET A 57 4.66 9.08 17.88
N ALA A 58 5.08 8.27 18.85
CA ALA A 58 4.20 7.70 19.87
C ALA A 58 3.43 8.77 20.67
N GLN A 59 4.04 9.94 20.88
CA GLN A 59 3.41 11.05 21.59
C GLN A 59 2.65 11.99 20.65
N LEU A 60 3.20 12.26 19.47
CA LEU A 60 2.69 13.28 18.54
C LEU A 60 1.53 12.77 17.68
N ASP A 61 1.58 11.48 17.32
CA ASP A 61 0.65 10.84 16.40
C ASP A 61 0.52 9.33 16.75
N PRO A 62 -0.08 9.01 17.91
CA PRO A 62 -0.11 7.65 18.44
C PRO A 62 -0.78 6.64 17.51
N MET A 63 -1.72 7.09 16.67
CA MET A 63 -2.41 6.22 15.73
C MET A 63 -1.56 5.87 14.51
N CYS A 64 -0.77 6.82 13.98
CA CYS A 64 0.24 6.47 12.99
C CYS A 64 1.36 5.63 13.63
N TRP A 65 1.77 5.93 14.86
CA TRP A 65 2.80 5.13 15.56
C TRP A 65 2.40 3.67 15.67
N GLN A 66 1.19 3.36 16.18
CA GLN A 66 0.77 1.96 16.30
C GLN A 66 0.66 1.28 14.93
N ALA A 67 0.25 2.01 13.89
CA ALA A 67 0.20 1.46 12.53
C ALA A 67 1.58 1.11 11.99
N TRP A 68 2.57 2.00 12.17
CA TRP A 68 3.97 1.73 11.80
C TRP A 68 4.59 0.59 12.60
N GLN A 69 4.19 0.40 13.86
CA GLN A 69 4.66 -0.71 14.68
C GLN A 69 4.03 -2.06 14.31
N ASP A 70 2.79 -2.06 13.83
CA ASP A 70 2.06 -3.26 13.42
C ASP A 70 2.57 -3.80 12.08
N ASP A 71 2.45 -2.99 11.02
CA ASP A 71 3.01 -3.32 9.71
C ASP A 71 3.33 -2.04 8.92
N PRO A 72 4.62 -1.67 8.79
CA PRO A 72 5.05 -0.57 7.93
C PRO A 72 4.52 -0.64 6.49
N ASN A 73 4.24 -1.83 5.98
CA ASN A 73 3.70 -2.01 4.64
C ASN A 73 2.28 -1.47 4.47
N ALA A 74 1.53 -1.25 5.56
CA ALA A 74 0.26 -0.56 5.50
C ALA A 74 0.41 0.88 4.96
N MET A 75 1.51 1.54 5.32
CA MET A 75 1.85 2.89 4.86
C MET A 75 2.67 2.86 3.59
N TRP A 76 3.64 1.95 3.45
CA TRP A 76 4.44 1.90 2.22
C TRP A 76 3.63 1.50 0.98
N ASN A 77 2.72 0.53 1.14
CA ASN A 77 1.74 0.18 0.13
C ASN A 77 0.41 0.91 0.41
N TRP A 78 0.47 2.23 0.61
CA TRP A 78 -0.72 3.05 0.91
C TRP A 78 -1.82 2.96 -0.17
N ASN A 79 -1.42 2.64 -1.41
CA ASN A 79 -2.27 2.46 -2.57
C ASN A 79 -2.87 1.04 -2.69
N GLY A 80 -2.55 0.15 -1.74
CA GLY A 80 -2.80 -1.29 -1.80
C GLY A 80 -4.04 -1.79 -1.07
N LEU A 81 -4.95 -0.91 -0.65
CA LEU A 81 -6.09 -1.28 0.20
C LEU A 81 -7.34 -1.59 -0.66
N TYR A 82 -7.35 -2.78 -1.26
CA TYR A 82 -8.39 -3.24 -2.20
C TYR A 82 -8.78 -4.70 -1.95
N HIS A 83 -9.84 -5.15 -2.62
CA HIS A 83 -10.19 -6.56 -2.79
C HIS A 83 -10.33 -6.91 -4.26
N GLU A 84 -10.32 -8.20 -4.58
CA GLU A 84 -10.74 -8.72 -5.88
C GLU A 84 -12.05 -9.50 -5.72
N GLY A 85 -12.98 -9.38 -6.69
CA GLY A 85 -14.11 -10.29 -6.80
C GLY A 85 -15.23 -10.10 -5.77
N ILE A 86 -15.38 -8.91 -5.19
CA ILE A 86 -16.44 -8.61 -4.21
C ILE A 86 -17.83 -8.68 -4.85
N GLY A 87 -17.94 -8.34 -6.14
CA GLY A 87 -19.19 -8.38 -6.90
C GLY A 87 -20.23 -7.40 -6.37
N GLY A 88 -19.79 -6.25 -5.84
CA GLY A 88 -20.64 -5.22 -5.24
C GLY A 88 -21.26 -5.58 -3.88
N ARG A 89 -20.94 -6.75 -3.30
CA ARG A 89 -21.43 -7.22 -1.99
C ARG A 89 -20.59 -6.69 -0.83
N HIS A 90 -20.37 -5.37 -0.79
CA HIS A 90 -19.45 -4.75 0.18
C HIS A 90 -19.92 -4.99 1.61
N GLU A 91 -21.20 -4.77 1.91
CA GLU A 91 -21.79 -4.90 3.24
C GLU A 91 -21.81 -6.36 3.75
N GLU A 92 -21.82 -7.34 2.84
CA GLU A 92 -21.80 -8.77 3.18
C GLU A 92 -20.38 -9.26 3.48
N LEU A 93 -19.39 -8.76 2.73
CA LEU A 93 -18.02 -9.30 2.73
C LEU A 93 -17.03 -8.48 3.55
N ILE A 94 -17.36 -7.24 3.92
CA ILE A 94 -16.56 -6.41 4.81
C ILE A 94 -17.28 -6.34 6.16
N PRO A 95 -16.79 -7.05 7.19
CA PRO A 95 -17.44 -7.09 8.49
C PRO A 95 -17.41 -5.74 9.24
N ASP A 96 -18.37 -5.56 10.15
CA ASP A 96 -18.36 -4.42 11.08
C ASP A 96 -17.06 -4.39 11.90
N GLY A 97 -16.58 -3.17 12.15
CA GLY A 97 -15.30 -2.93 12.82
C GLY A 97 -14.07 -3.22 11.95
N GLN A 98 -14.25 -3.63 10.69
CA GLN A 98 -13.17 -3.90 9.74
C GLN A 98 -13.27 -3.04 8.48
N LEU A 99 -14.07 -1.97 8.51
CA LEU A 99 -14.28 -1.13 7.32
C LEU A 99 -12.97 -0.48 6.85
N CYS A 100 -12.10 -0.07 7.76
CA CYS A 100 -10.90 0.72 7.44
C CYS A 100 -9.69 -0.11 7.02
N SER A 101 -9.63 -1.39 7.38
CA SER A 101 -8.74 -2.38 6.75
C SER A 101 -9.32 -2.98 5.47
N GLY A 102 -10.58 -2.65 5.16
CA GLY A 102 -11.33 -3.29 4.10
C GLY A 102 -11.47 -4.79 4.37
N GLY A 103 -11.95 -5.21 5.54
CA GLY A 103 -12.18 -6.61 5.86
C GLY A 103 -10.89 -7.42 5.99
N GLN A 104 -9.85 -6.82 6.58
CA GLN A 104 -8.53 -7.43 6.77
C GLN A 104 -7.88 -7.89 5.46
N THR A 105 -8.05 -7.11 4.39
CA THR A 105 -7.52 -7.45 3.07
C THR A 105 -5.99 -7.57 3.06
N GLU A 106 -5.45 -8.14 1.96
CA GLU A 106 -4.01 -8.28 1.73
C GLU A 106 -3.29 -9.05 2.86
N GLY A 107 -3.97 -10.06 3.42
CA GLY A 107 -3.44 -10.89 4.50
C GLY A 107 -3.37 -10.17 5.85
N GLY A 108 -4.22 -9.17 6.07
CA GLY A 108 -4.25 -8.40 7.30
C GLY A 108 -3.26 -7.24 7.37
N ARG A 109 -2.59 -6.90 6.25
CA ARG A 109 -1.62 -5.79 6.17
C ARG A 109 -2.15 -4.48 6.75
N TYR A 110 -3.45 -4.22 6.61
CA TYR A 110 -4.07 -2.95 6.99
C TYR A 110 -4.87 -3.04 8.31
N ASN A 111 -4.72 -4.10 9.10
CA ASN A 111 -5.52 -4.31 10.31
C ASN A 111 -5.36 -3.18 11.34
N SER A 112 -4.16 -2.61 11.45
CA SER A 112 -3.90 -1.45 12.32
C SER A 112 -4.74 -0.21 11.99
N LEU A 113 -5.33 -0.13 10.79
CA LEU A 113 -6.22 0.95 10.40
C LEU A 113 -7.61 0.83 11.02
N ASP A 114 -7.99 -0.33 11.57
CA ASP A 114 -9.27 -0.52 12.26
C ASP A 114 -9.24 -0.07 13.73
N THR A 115 -8.05 0.15 14.30
CA THR A 115 -7.88 0.52 15.71
C THR A 115 -8.61 1.84 16.02
N PRO A 116 -9.60 1.85 16.94
CA PRO A 116 -10.22 3.08 17.41
C PRO A 116 -9.21 3.97 18.14
N GLY A 117 -9.35 5.28 18.01
CA GLY A 117 -8.48 6.21 18.71
C GLY A 117 -8.46 7.59 18.09
N ALA A 118 -7.62 8.45 18.67
CA ALA A 118 -7.48 9.84 18.25
C ALA A 118 -6.67 9.98 16.95
N TRP A 119 -7.15 9.39 15.85
CA TRP A 119 -6.59 9.59 14.52
C TRP A 119 -6.61 11.08 14.19
N LYS A 120 -5.52 11.55 13.61
CA LYS A 120 -5.36 12.94 13.18
C LYS A 120 -6.30 13.24 12.03
N MET A 121 -7.08 14.31 12.17
CA MET A 121 -8.14 14.68 11.24
C MET A 121 -7.68 15.74 10.24
N THR A 122 -8.38 15.82 9.12
CA THR A 122 -8.35 16.97 8.21
C THR A 122 -9.58 17.84 8.46
N ASP A 123 -9.36 19.14 8.69
CA ASP A 123 -10.46 20.10 8.78
C ASP A 123 -11.10 20.26 7.39
N VAL A 124 -12.43 20.13 7.34
CA VAL A 124 -13.21 20.29 6.12
C VAL A 124 -14.40 21.22 6.36
N PRO A 125 -14.76 22.08 5.39
CA PRO A 125 -16.04 22.77 5.43
C PRO A 125 -17.19 21.77 5.24
N GLU A 126 -18.44 22.21 5.47
CA GLU A 126 -19.61 21.35 5.21
C GLU A 126 -19.72 20.94 3.74
N GLN A 127 -19.16 21.73 2.81
CA GLN A 127 -19.19 21.46 1.38
C GLN A 127 -17.77 21.56 0.82
N PHE A 128 -17.25 20.45 0.34
CA PHE A 128 -15.91 20.36 -0.24
C PHE A 128 -15.87 19.35 -1.38
N GLN A 129 -14.75 19.33 -2.08
CA GLN A 129 -14.49 18.34 -3.12
C GLN A 129 -13.54 17.28 -2.58
N LEU A 130 -13.98 16.03 -2.58
CA LEU A 130 -13.09 14.89 -2.34
C LEU A 130 -12.26 14.63 -3.60
N THR A 131 -10.98 14.33 -3.42
CA THR A 131 -10.04 13.97 -4.48
C THR A 131 -9.44 12.58 -4.24
N LEU A 132 -9.67 11.67 -5.18
CA LEU A 132 -9.02 10.38 -5.28
C LEU A 132 -7.98 10.41 -6.40
N THR A 133 -6.76 9.99 -6.08
CA THR A 133 -5.65 9.91 -7.05
C THR A 133 -5.35 8.46 -7.34
N ASP A 134 -5.26 8.12 -8.62
CA ASP A 134 -4.99 6.78 -9.14
C ASP A 134 -3.85 6.84 -10.16
N SER A 135 -2.70 6.30 -9.79
CA SER A 135 -1.50 6.31 -10.61
C SER A 135 -1.59 5.43 -11.86
N ALA A 136 -2.45 4.41 -11.88
CA ALA A 136 -2.67 3.54 -13.04
C ALA A 136 -3.78 4.00 -13.97
N LYS A 137 -4.61 4.94 -13.52
CA LYS A 137 -5.70 5.51 -14.31
C LYS A 137 -6.71 4.44 -14.73
N HIS A 138 -7.10 3.58 -13.81
CA HIS A 138 -8.07 2.50 -14.01
C HIS A 138 -9.48 2.98 -14.34
N GLY A 139 -9.80 4.25 -14.10
CA GLY A 139 -11.17 4.75 -14.08
C GLY A 139 -11.91 4.32 -12.82
N ALA A 140 -13.19 4.68 -12.75
CA ALA A 140 -14.07 4.20 -11.70
C ALA A 140 -15.45 3.91 -12.29
N ASP A 141 -16.05 2.79 -11.92
CA ASP A 141 -17.45 2.52 -12.24
C ASP A 141 -18.36 3.38 -11.37
N TYR A 142 -17.97 3.50 -10.09
CA TYR A 142 -18.56 4.41 -9.13
C TYR A 142 -17.62 4.66 -7.96
N LEU A 143 -17.88 5.77 -7.26
CA LEU A 143 -17.49 6.00 -5.88
C LEU A 143 -18.74 5.96 -5.00
N ARG A 144 -18.70 5.25 -3.87
CA ARG A 144 -19.68 5.39 -2.79
C ARG A 144 -19.04 6.15 -1.64
N ILE A 145 -19.65 7.27 -1.25
CA ILE A 145 -19.15 8.12 -0.17
C ILE A 145 -20.10 7.99 1.02
N TYR A 146 -19.56 7.53 2.13
CA TYR A 146 -20.25 7.42 3.41
C TYR A 146 -19.61 8.34 4.43
N VAL A 147 -20.37 8.70 5.46
CA VAL A 147 -19.85 9.37 6.66
C VAL A 147 -20.48 8.75 7.90
N THR A 148 -19.74 8.70 9.01
CA THR A 148 -20.30 8.26 10.29
C THR A 148 -21.52 9.10 10.68
N LYS A 149 -22.54 8.47 11.27
CA LYS A 149 -23.77 9.13 11.74
C LYS A 149 -23.45 10.05 12.94
N PRO A 150 -24.24 11.13 13.14
CA PRO A 150 -24.08 11.97 14.33
C PRO A 150 -24.13 11.14 15.62
N GLY A 151 -23.23 11.42 16.56
CA GLY A 151 -23.13 10.73 17.84
C GLY A 151 -22.18 9.52 17.87
N PHE A 152 -21.70 9.05 16.71
CA PHE A 152 -20.63 8.04 16.67
C PHE A 152 -19.29 8.65 17.12
N ASP A 153 -18.59 7.96 18.04
CA ASP A 153 -17.27 8.38 18.52
C ASP A 153 -16.16 7.48 17.95
N PRO A 154 -15.46 7.90 16.87
CA PRO A 154 -14.39 7.10 16.26
C PRO A 154 -13.13 7.01 17.13
N THR A 155 -13.07 7.72 18.26
CA THR A 155 -11.96 7.57 19.22
C THR A 155 -12.16 6.40 20.17
N ALA A 156 -13.39 5.93 20.32
CA ALA A 156 -13.75 4.83 21.23
C ALA A 156 -14.16 3.56 20.48
N GLU A 157 -14.74 3.68 19.29
CA GLU A 157 -15.37 2.57 18.57
C GLU A 157 -14.90 2.46 17.11
N ALA A 158 -14.81 1.23 16.61
CA ALA A 158 -14.56 0.96 15.20
C ALA A 158 -15.92 0.93 14.48
N PRO A 159 -16.07 1.62 13.33
CA PRO A 159 -17.38 1.75 12.70
C PRO A 159 -17.87 0.43 12.11
N GLY A 160 -19.16 0.15 12.29
CA GLY A 160 -19.92 -0.80 11.47
C GLY A 160 -20.70 -0.10 10.35
N TRP A 161 -21.35 -0.89 9.51
CA TRP A 161 -22.22 -0.38 8.45
C TRP A 161 -23.41 0.41 8.98
N ASP A 162 -23.95 0.00 10.14
CA ASP A 162 -25.05 0.70 10.81
C ASP A 162 -24.62 2.05 11.40
N ASP A 163 -23.33 2.30 11.58
CA ASP A 163 -22.81 3.61 11.98
C ASP A 163 -22.61 4.55 10.80
N MET A 164 -22.69 4.04 9.56
CA MET A 164 -22.40 4.79 8.34
C MET A 164 -23.69 5.30 7.67
N GLN A 165 -23.65 6.53 7.17
CA GLN A 165 -24.66 7.08 6.27
C GLN A 165 -24.07 7.22 4.87
N LEU A 166 -24.69 6.58 3.88
CA LEU A 166 -24.39 6.83 2.47
C LEU A 166 -24.83 8.25 2.09
N LEU A 167 -23.88 9.06 1.62
CA LEU A 167 -24.12 10.43 1.15
C LEU A 167 -24.33 10.48 -0.36
N LYS A 168 -23.52 9.72 -1.10
CA LYS A 168 -23.45 9.82 -2.55
C LYS A 168 -22.99 8.51 -3.18
N VAL A 169 -23.62 8.16 -4.30
CA VAL A 169 -23.08 7.22 -5.28
C VAL A 169 -22.86 8.02 -6.55
N THR A 170 -21.64 8.01 -7.09
CA THR A 170 -21.34 8.71 -8.34
C THR A 170 -21.72 7.86 -9.56
N GLY A 171 -21.65 8.47 -10.75
CA GLY A 171 -21.50 7.71 -12.00
C GLY A 171 -20.04 7.31 -12.23
N SER A 172 -19.76 6.87 -13.46
CA SER A 172 -18.43 6.45 -13.88
C SER A 172 -17.46 7.61 -14.11
N TYR A 173 -16.19 7.39 -13.84
CA TYR A 173 -15.08 8.28 -14.17
C TYR A 173 -14.21 7.68 -15.28
N PRO A 174 -13.75 8.50 -16.25
CA PRO A 174 -12.81 8.05 -17.28
C PRO A 174 -11.43 7.72 -16.68
N THR A 175 -10.60 7.04 -17.46
CA THR A 175 -9.21 6.62 -17.12
C THR A 175 -8.23 7.80 -17.09
N THR A 176 -8.42 8.74 -16.15
CA THR A 176 -7.61 9.98 -16.00
C THR A 176 -6.56 9.89 -14.90
N GLY A 177 -6.85 9.13 -13.83
CA GLY A 177 -6.05 9.06 -12.61
C GLY A 177 -6.36 10.12 -11.57
N LEU A 178 -7.35 10.98 -11.82
CA LEU A 178 -7.84 11.97 -10.86
C LEU A 178 -9.38 11.93 -10.88
N TYR A 179 -9.98 11.55 -9.76
CA TYR A 179 -11.43 11.45 -9.60
C TYR A 179 -11.88 12.39 -8.49
N GLN A 180 -12.79 13.29 -8.83
CA GLN A 180 -13.25 14.34 -7.93
C GLN A 180 -14.76 14.32 -7.80
N THR A 181 -15.26 14.50 -6.58
CA THR A 181 -16.69 14.52 -6.30
C THR A 181 -17.03 15.46 -5.16
N ASP A 182 -18.10 16.23 -5.32
CA ASP A 182 -18.59 17.08 -4.24
C ASP A 182 -19.17 16.23 -3.11
N VAL A 183 -18.80 16.58 -1.88
CA VAL A 183 -19.32 16.02 -0.63
C VAL A 183 -20.10 17.11 0.09
N ASN A 184 -21.32 16.78 0.53
CA ASN A 184 -22.19 17.68 1.27
C ASN A 184 -22.50 17.08 2.65
N LEU A 185 -22.03 17.78 3.68
CA LEU A 185 -22.17 17.45 5.09
C LEU A 185 -23.01 18.50 5.83
N THR A 186 -23.85 19.27 5.13
CA THR A 186 -24.66 20.32 5.75
C THR A 186 -25.47 19.78 6.93
N GLY A 187 -25.39 20.48 8.06
CA GLY A 187 -26.02 20.08 9.32
C GLY A 187 -25.22 19.05 10.13
N ARG A 188 -23.92 18.90 9.84
CA ARG A 188 -22.98 18.07 10.60
C ARG A 188 -21.80 18.93 11.05
N GLU A 189 -21.24 18.57 12.19
CA GLU A 189 -20.08 19.25 12.78
C GLU A 189 -19.20 18.27 13.54
N GLY A 190 -17.94 18.63 13.76
CA GLY A 190 -17.00 17.88 14.58
C GLY A 190 -16.39 16.65 13.90
N ARG A 191 -15.80 15.79 14.74
CA ARG A 191 -15.05 14.59 14.33
C ARG A 191 -15.96 13.57 13.63
N ALA A 192 -15.54 13.09 12.47
CA ALA A 192 -16.20 12.01 11.74
C ALA A 192 -15.20 11.18 10.93
N ILE A 193 -15.62 9.99 10.50
CA ILE A 193 -14.91 9.22 9.47
C ILE A 193 -15.67 9.39 8.15
N LEU A 194 -14.95 9.80 7.11
CA LEU A 194 -15.40 9.70 5.73
C LEU A 194 -14.92 8.36 5.17
N TYR A 195 -15.84 7.55 4.66
CA TYR A 195 -15.53 6.23 4.11
C TYR A 195 -15.86 6.18 2.63
N THR A 196 -14.85 5.97 1.80
CA THR A 196 -14.97 5.94 0.34
C THR A 196 -14.75 4.52 -0.17
N ILE A 197 -15.72 4.01 -0.93
CA ILE A 197 -15.55 2.81 -1.74
C ILE A 197 -15.31 3.27 -3.17
N TRP A 198 -14.17 2.90 -3.75
CA TRP A 198 -13.89 3.11 -5.17
C TRP A 198 -13.94 1.77 -5.90
N GLN A 199 -14.93 1.59 -6.77
CA GLN A 199 -14.96 0.46 -7.70
C GLN A 199 -14.17 0.83 -8.95
N ALA A 200 -12.97 0.28 -9.13
CA ALA A 200 -12.17 0.51 -10.33
C ALA A 200 -12.79 -0.16 -11.56
N SER A 201 -12.59 0.39 -12.76
CA SER A 201 -13.27 -0.10 -13.98
C SER A 201 -12.53 -1.22 -14.72
N HIS A 202 -11.25 -1.46 -14.41
CA HIS A 202 -10.44 -2.44 -15.13
C HIS A 202 -10.77 -3.92 -14.78
N THR A 203 -11.19 -4.19 -13.55
CA THR A 203 -11.61 -5.50 -13.02
C THR A 203 -12.63 -5.29 -11.89
N ASP A 204 -13.15 -6.38 -11.32
CA ASP A 204 -13.93 -6.31 -10.07
C ASP A 204 -13.00 -6.06 -8.87
N GLN A 205 -12.50 -4.83 -8.77
CA GLN A 205 -11.53 -4.42 -7.76
C GLN A 205 -12.00 -3.16 -7.01
N PRO A 206 -12.72 -3.32 -5.87
CA PRO A 206 -13.04 -2.21 -4.99
C PRO A 206 -11.91 -1.88 -4.00
N TYR A 207 -11.76 -0.59 -3.70
CA TYR A 207 -10.87 -0.03 -2.69
C TYR A 207 -11.69 0.53 -1.52
N TYR A 208 -11.17 0.43 -0.31
CA TYR A 208 -11.87 0.79 0.93
C TYR A 208 -11.09 1.80 1.76
N LEU A 209 -11.56 3.05 1.80
CA LEU A 209 -10.70 4.20 2.08
C LEU A 209 -11.29 5.05 3.21
N CYS A 210 -10.76 4.93 4.43
CA CYS A 210 -11.13 5.76 5.58
C CYS A 210 -10.27 7.02 5.68
N SER A 211 -10.91 8.18 5.75
CA SER A 211 -10.30 9.48 6.06
C SER A 211 -10.94 10.08 7.33
N ASP A 212 -10.14 10.42 8.32
CA ASP A 212 -10.62 11.10 9.53
C ASP A 212 -10.74 12.61 9.26
N ILE A 213 -11.91 13.17 9.53
CA ILE A 213 -12.23 14.57 9.21
C ILE A 213 -12.79 15.29 10.44
N ASN A 214 -12.65 16.62 10.44
CA ASN A 214 -13.27 17.52 11.40
C ASN A 214 -14.14 18.54 10.65
N ILE A 215 -15.46 18.34 10.74
CA ILE A 215 -16.44 19.09 9.94
C ILE A 215 -16.68 20.45 10.60
N GLY A 216 -16.50 21.52 9.83
CA GLY A 216 -16.62 22.89 10.34
C GLY A 216 -15.44 23.37 11.17
N GLY A 217 -14.33 22.62 11.21
CA GLY A 217 -13.08 23.06 11.83
C GLY A 217 -12.52 24.31 11.15
N ASP A 218 -11.99 25.24 11.95
CA ASP A 218 -11.44 26.52 11.50
C ASP A 218 -9.90 26.51 11.37
N GLY A 219 -9.26 25.34 11.40
CA GLY A 219 -7.81 25.21 11.47
C GLY A 219 -7.25 25.16 12.89
N THR A 220 -8.08 25.31 13.93
CA THR A 220 -7.65 25.20 15.33
C THR A 220 -7.87 23.79 15.85
N GLU A 221 -6.99 22.85 15.48
CA GLU A 221 -6.93 21.56 16.17
C GLU A 221 -6.87 21.85 17.69
N PRO A 222 -7.80 21.32 18.53
CA PRO A 222 -7.72 21.53 19.96
C PRO A 222 -6.38 20.98 20.43
N THR A 223 -5.49 21.89 20.81
CA THR A 223 -4.16 21.54 21.29
C THR A 223 -4.36 20.62 22.48
N PRO A 224 -3.79 19.40 22.49
CA PRO A 224 -3.89 18.53 23.66
C PRO A 224 -3.36 19.33 24.86
N THR A 225 -4.14 19.36 25.96
CA THR A 225 -3.69 20.01 27.20
C THR A 225 -2.34 19.40 27.56
N PRO A 226 -1.27 20.20 27.72
CA PRO A 226 0.05 19.65 27.97
C PRO A 226 0.00 18.82 29.26
N THR A 227 0.17 17.51 29.12
CA THR A 227 0.45 16.63 30.25
C THR A 227 1.83 17.04 30.79
N PRO A 228 2.01 17.22 32.10
CA PRO A 228 3.26 17.73 32.67
C PRO A 228 4.45 16.91 32.17
N THR A 229 5.38 17.60 31.52
CA THR A 229 6.66 17.03 31.07
C THR A 229 7.36 16.38 32.26
N PRO A 230 7.67 15.07 32.23
CA PRO A 230 8.51 14.47 33.26
C PRO A 230 9.86 15.18 33.28
N THR A 231 10.30 15.60 34.46
CA THR A 231 11.59 16.24 34.66
C THR A 231 12.70 15.28 34.23
N VAL A 232 13.34 15.54 33.11
CA VAL A 232 14.49 14.77 32.61
C VAL A 232 15.62 14.88 33.62
N THR A 233 16.00 13.76 34.23
CA THR A 233 17.26 13.65 34.98
C THR A 233 18.40 13.75 33.96
N PRO A 234 19.45 14.58 34.20
CA PRO A 234 20.52 14.75 33.23
C PRO A 234 21.20 13.41 32.94
N THR A 235 21.13 13.00 31.67
CA THR A 235 21.85 11.86 31.11
C THR A 235 23.34 12.23 31.03
N PRO A 236 24.29 11.33 31.37
CA PRO A 236 25.72 11.64 31.32
C PRO A 236 26.15 12.06 29.91
N THR A 237 26.91 13.16 29.86
CA THR A 237 27.52 13.73 28.65
C THR A 237 28.28 12.66 27.84
N PRO A 238 27.96 12.43 26.56
CA PRO A 238 28.74 11.51 25.74
C PRO A 238 30.14 12.07 25.50
N THR A 239 31.14 11.19 25.61
CA THR A 239 32.54 11.44 25.24
C THR A 239 32.61 11.79 23.74
N PRO A 240 33.44 12.77 23.31
CA PRO A 240 33.47 13.19 21.91
C PRO A 240 33.81 12.02 20.99
N THR A 241 32.89 11.73 20.07
CA THR A 241 33.08 10.74 19.01
C THR A 241 33.91 11.37 17.90
N VAL A 242 34.98 10.69 17.49
CA VAL A 242 35.88 11.08 16.39
C VAL A 242 35.09 11.26 15.09
N THR A 243 35.25 12.43 14.46
CA THR A 243 34.73 12.75 13.12
C THR A 243 35.31 11.78 12.09
N PRO A 244 34.49 10.99 11.36
CA PRO A 244 35.00 10.19 10.25
C PRO A 244 35.39 11.11 9.09
N THR A 245 36.57 10.84 8.54
CA THR A 245 37.11 11.45 7.31
C THR A 245 36.16 11.19 6.12
N PRO A 246 35.96 12.16 5.20
CA PRO A 246 35.09 11.96 4.04
C PRO A 246 35.55 10.75 3.22
N THR A 247 34.66 9.77 3.06
CA THR A 247 34.84 8.60 2.19
C THR A 247 34.63 9.04 0.74
N PRO A 248 35.48 8.60 -0.22
CA PRO A 248 35.38 9.04 -1.61
C PRO A 248 34.03 8.67 -2.24
N THR A 249 33.46 9.60 -3.00
CA THR A 249 32.29 9.39 -3.85
C THR A 249 32.52 8.20 -4.80
N PRO A 250 31.69 7.15 -4.78
CA PRO A 250 31.86 6.01 -5.68
C PRO A 250 31.66 6.45 -7.13
N THR A 251 32.60 6.05 -7.98
CA THR A 251 32.56 6.26 -9.43
C THR A 251 31.46 5.38 -10.02
N SER A 252 30.60 5.96 -10.88
CA SER A 252 29.55 5.23 -11.57
C SER A 252 30.14 4.10 -12.43
N THR A 253 29.78 2.87 -12.08
CA THR A 253 30.08 1.69 -12.90
C THR A 253 29.09 1.66 -14.08
N PRO A 254 29.52 1.37 -15.32
CA PRO A 254 28.63 1.43 -16.48
C PRO A 254 27.48 0.42 -16.36
N THR A 255 26.27 0.91 -16.57
CA THR A 255 25.03 0.11 -16.64
C THR A 255 25.11 -0.85 -17.83
N PRO A 256 25.01 -2.18 -17.65
CA PRO A 256 24.95 -3.11 -18.77
C PRO A 256 23.64 -2.92 -19.54
N THR A 257 23.72 -2.89 -20.87
CA THR A 257 22.54 -2.89 -21.75
C THR A 257 21.86 -4.26 -21.64
N PRO A 258 20.57 -4.34 -21.25
CA PRO A 258 19.88 -5.61 -21.07
C PRO A 258 19.74 -6.37 -22.40
N THR A 259 20.07 -7.66 -22.38
CA THR A 259 19.75 -8.62 -23.44
C THR A 259 18.22 -8.73 -23.59
N ALA A 260 17.74 -8.99 -24.81
CA ALA A 260 16.32 -9.15 -25.09
C ALA A 260 15.70 -10.22 -24.15
N GLY A 261 14.75 -9.80 -23.31
CA GLY A 261 14.06 -10.64 -22.30
C GLY A 261 14.60 -10.54 -20.86
N GLY A 262 15.70 -9.83 -20.61
CA GLY A 262 16.26 -9.65 -19.26
C GLY A 262 15.80 -8.38 -18.53
N CYS A 263 16.31 -8.17 -17.32
CA CYS A 263 16.12 -6.96 -16.52
C CYS A 263 17.42 -6.53 -15.85
N THR A 264 17.49 -5.27 -15.41
CA THR A 264 18.61 -4.77 -14.57
C THR A 264 18.06 -4.29 -13.23
N ALA A 265 18.89 -4.32 -12.18
CA ALA A 265 18.56 -3.71 -10.90
C ALA A 265 19.71 -2.82 -10.43
N THR A 266 19.38 -1.72 -9.76
CA THR A 266 20.33 -0.87 -9.05
C THR A 266 19.86 -0.66 -7.62
N VAL A 267 20.79 -0.44 -6.69
CA VAL A 267 20.48 -0.15 -5.28
C VAL A 267 20.93 1.27 -4.94
N LYS A 268 20.05 2.02 -4.29
CA LYS A 268 20.29 3.40 -3.85
C LYS A 268 20.01 3.50 -2.36
N VAL A 269 21.04 3.81 -1.57
CA VAL A 269 20.88 4.10 -0.14
C VAL A 269 20.18 5.46 0.01
N VAL A 270 19.08 5.49 0.76
CA VAL A 270 18.24 6.67 0.95
C VAL A 270 18.49 7.32 2.30
N ASN A 271 18.68 6.51 3.34
CA ASN A 271 18.95 7.00 4.69
C ASN A 271 19.83 6.02 5.47
N THR A 272 20.57 6.50 6.48
CA THR A 272 21.45 5.68 7.32
C THR A 272 21.38 6.13 8.78
N TRP A 273 21.38 5.19 9.71
CA TRP A 273 21.41 5.43 11.16
C TRP A 273 22.38 4.45 11.85
N PRO A 274 22.73 4.67 13.13
CA PRO A 274 23.57 3.72 13.86
C PRO A 274 22.96 2.31 13.84
N GLY A 275 23.66 1.38 13.19
CA GLY A 275 23.26 -0.02 13.10
C GLY A 275 22.33 -0.40 11.93
N GLY A 276 21.91 0.54 11.08
CA GLY A 276 21.07 0.21 9.93
C GLY A 276 20.93 1.31 8.87
N TYR A 277 20.20 0.98 7.81
CA TYR A 277 19.98 1.87 6.68
C TYR A 277 18.69 1.54 5.93
N GLN A 278 18.20 2.49 5.16
CA GLN A 278 17.13 2.33 4.18
C GLN A 278 17.73 2.44 2.78
N ALA A 279 17.32 1.55 1.88
CA ALA A 279 17.72 1.60 0.49
C ALA A 279 16.57 1.22 -0.45
N ASP A 280 16.58 1.78 -1.64
CA ASP A 280 15.70 1.42 -2.75
C ASP A 280 16.44 0.49 -3.71
N VAL A 281 15.77 -0.56 -4.16
CA VAL A 281 16.15 -1.34 -5.34
C VAL A 281 15.25 -0.93 -6.52
N VAL A 282 15.86 -0.43 -7.59
CA VAL A 282 15.18 -0.01 -8.81
C VAL A 282 15.43 -1.06 -9.88
N VAL A 283 14.37 -1.72 -10.32
CA VAL A 283 14.37 -2.71 -11.38
C VAL A 283 13.93 -2.06 -12.68
N THR A 284 14.66 -2.29 -13.77
CA THR A 284 14.31 -1.83 -15.12
C THR A 284 14.10 -3.02 -16.03
N ALA A 285 12.93 -3.09 -16.67
CA ALA A 285 12.62 -4.12 -17.65
C ALA A 285 13.40 -3.92 -18.94
N GLY A 286 13.93 -5.00 -19.51
CA GLY A 286 14.52 -5.00 -20.85
C GLY A 286 13.46 -4.94 -21.95
N ALA A 287 13.87 -5.15 -23.20
CA ALA A 287 13.01 -4.95 -24.37
C ALA A 287 11.77 -5.85 -24.45
N GLY A 288 11.72 -6.94 -23.68
CA GLY A 288 10.59 -7.88 -23.64
C GLY A 288 9.53 -7.55 -22.59
N GLY A 289 9.77 -6.57 -21.71
CA GLY A 289 8.97 -6.39 -20.51
C GLY A 289 9.20 -7.49 -19.46
N LEU A 290 8.48 -7.42 -18.35
CA LEU A 290 8.46 -8.40 -17.25
C LEU A 290 7.02 -8.66 -16.81
N HIS A 291 6.74 -9.90 -16.39
CA HIS A 291 5.47 -10.32 -15.75
C HIS A 291 5.69 -10.78 -14.31
N GLY A 292 6.75 -10.26 -13.69
CA GLY A 292 7.31 -10.67 -12.42
C GLY A 292 8.80 -10.36 -12.40
N TRP A 293 9.32 -9.93 -11.26
CA TRP A 293 10.76 -9.73 -11.09
C TRP A 293 11.22 -10.10 -9.68
N THR A 294 12.46 -10.56 -9.59
CA THR A 294 13.21 -10.71 -8.35
C THR A 294 14.46 -9.85 -8.44
N ALA A 295 14.78 -9.15 -7.35
CA ALA A 295 15.99 -8.38 -7.20
C ALA A 295 16.80 -8.92 -6.02
N SER A 296 18.02 -9.39 -6.27
CA SER A 296 18.93 -9.86 -5.23
C SER A 296 19.95 -8.78 -4.90
N VAL A 297 20.08 -8.44 -3.61
CA VAL A 297 21.03 -7.45 -3.08
C VAL A 297 22.08 -8.17 -2.21
N PRO A 298 23.04 -8.89 -2.82
CA PRO A 298 24.04 -9.64 -2.05
C PRO A 298 24.85 -8.72 -1.13
N GLY A 299 25.07 -9.20 0.10
CA GLY A 299 25.77 -8.44 1.15
C GLY A 299 24.86 -7.56 2.02
N ALA A 300 23.59 -7.36 1.64
CA ALA A 300 22.60 -6.79 2.54
C ALA A 300 22.15 -7.82 3.59
N THR A 301 21.84 -7.36 4.80
CA THR A 301 21.01 -8.13 5.74
C THR A 301 19.67 -7.42 5.80
N ILE A 302 18.72 -7.88 4.98
CA ILE A 302 17.43 -7.23 4.84
C ILE A 302 16.52 -7.65 5.99
N THR A 303 16.12 -6.69 6.81
CA THR A 303 15.23 -6.94 7.96
C THR A 303 13.77 -6.69 7.62
N GLN A 304 13.51 -5.87 6.60
CA GLN A 304 12.17 -5.52 6.14
C GLN A 304 12.24 -5.05 4.69
N ALA A 305 11.20 -5.30 3.91
CA ALA A 305 11.04 -4.73 2.57
C ALA A 305 9.59 -4.25 2.38
N TRP A 306 9.41 -3.30 1.46
CA TRP A 306 8.11 -2.84 0.98
C TRP A 306 8.09 -2.71 -0.53
N ASN A 307 6.88 -2.65 -1.10
CA ASN A 307 6.65 -2.81 -2.53
C ASN A 307 7.31 -4.11 -3.06
N GLY A 308 7.42 -5.13 -2.22
CA GLY A 308 8.11 -6.38 -2.52
C GLY A 308 8.11 -7.30 -1.31
N THR A 309 8.14 -8.60 -1.53
CA THR A 309 8.32 -9.60 -0.46
C THR A 309 9.78 -9.96 -0.34
N VAL A 310 10.30 -10.10 0.88
CA VAL A 310 11.71 -10.42 1.11
C VAL A 310 11.90 -11.87 1.56
N SER A 311 12.88 -12.54 0.97
CA SER A 311 13.43 -13.81 1.44
C SER A 311 14.96 -13.74 1.40
N GLY A 312 15.60 -13.71 2.56
CA GLY A 312 17.04 -13.50 2.66
C GLY A 312 17.46 -12.14 2.07
N THR A 313 18.24 -12.16 0.99
CA THR A 313 18.69 -10.96 0.27
C THR A 313 17.89 -10.66 -1.00
N THR A 314 16.83 -11.42 -1.25
CA THR A 314 16.03 -11.32 -2.47
C THR A 314 14.70 -10.66 -2.18
N ILE A 315 14.40 -9.60 -2.92
CA ILE A 315 13.11 -8.93 -2.94
C ILE A 315 12.37 -9.39 -4.20
N THR A 316 11.15 -9.89 -4.04
CA THR A 316 10.29 -10.34 -5.14
C THR A 316 9.16 -9.33 -5.32
N SER A 317 8.85 -8.99 -6.58
CA SER A 317 7.73 -8.12 -6.92
C SER A 317 6.44 -8.58 -6.27
N VAL A 318 5.62 -7.63 -5.84
CA VAL A 318 4.24 -7.87 -5.42
C VAL A 318 3.31 -7.56 -6.58
N GLY A 319 2.06 -8.04 -6.51
CA GLY A 319 1.11 -8.03 -7.65
C GLY A 319 1.15 -6.72 -8.44
N TRP A 320 1.10 -5.59 -7.74
CA TRP A 320 0.97 -4.30 -8.40
C TRP A 320 2.20 -3.83 -9.20
N ASN A 321 3.42 -4.21 -8.80
CA ASN A 321 4.64 -3.80 -9.50
C ASN A 321 5.34 -4.93 -10.25
N SER A 322 4.67 -6.07 -10.41
CA SER A 322 5.19 -7.25 -11.12
C SER A 322 5.25 -7.04 -12.64
N HIS A 323 4.28 -6.33 -13.22
CA HIS A 323 4.16 -6.16 -14.66
C HIS A 323 4.83 -4.86 -15.14
N LEU A 324 5.87 -4.98 -15.97
CA LEU A 324 6.60 -3.84 -16.54
C LEU A 324 6.67 -3.98 -18.06
N ASN A 325 6.20 -2.98 -18.79
CA ASN A 325 6.46 -2.90 -20.24
C ASN A 325 7.95 -2.65 -20.50
N ALA A 326 8.36 -2.82 -21.76
CA ALA A 326 9.75 -2.60 -22.17
C ALA A 326 10.29 -1.24 -21.70
N GLY A 327 11.41 -1.25 -20.96
CA GLY A 327 12.06 -0.05 -20.43
C GLY A 327 11.39 0.58 -19.19
N GLN A 328 10.25 0.06 -18.71
CA GLN A 328 9.64 0.56 -17.49
C GLN A 328 10.40 0.12 -16.24
N THR A 329 10.20 0.87 -15.16
CA THR A 329 10.87 0.64 -13.88
C THR A 329 9.88 0.35 -12.76
N ALA A 330 10.26 -0.54 -11.85
CA ALA A 330 9.65 -0.69 -10.54
C ALA A 330 10.68 -0.36 -9.45
N THR A 331 10.22 0.17 -8.32
CA THR A 331 11.05 0.42 -7.15
C THR A 331 10.48 -0.29 -5.93
N ALA A 332 11.33 -1.08 -5.27
CA ALA A 332 11.06 -1.59 -3.93
C ALA A 332 12.06 -1.03 -2.94
N GLY A 333 11.61 -0.77 -1.72
CA GLY A 333 12.49 -0.30 -0.67
C GLY A 333 12.70 -1.36 0.39
N PHE A 334 13.80 -1.24 1.14
CA PHE A 334 14.11 -2.16 2.22
C PHE A 334 14.90 -1.48 3.34
N LEU A 335 14.75 -2.02 4.55
CA LEU A 335 15.64 -1.75 5.68
C LEU A 335 16.71 -2.83 5.73
N GLY A 336 17.97 -2.40 5.81
CA GLY A 336 19.10 -3.26 6.04
C GLY A 336 19.75 -3.00 7.41
N SER A 337 20.21 -4.05 8.08
CA SER A 337 21.06 -3.91 9.28
C SER A 337 22.55 -3.82 8.90
N GLY A 338 23.33 -3.06 9.66
CA GLY A 338 24.77 -2.91 9.46
C GLY A 338 25.16 -1.78 8.50
N SER A 339 26.27 -1.96 7.77
CA SER A 339 26.81 -0.94 6.86
C SER A 339 26.27 -1.10 5.43
N PRO A 340 25.83 -0.02 4.75
CA PRO A 340 25.37 -0.08 3.36
C PRO A 340 26.50 0.02 2.31
N THR A 341 27.77 -0.08 2.71
CA THR A 341 28.89 0.12 1.77
C THR A 341 29.03 -1.05 0.79
N GLY A 342 29.14 -0.75 -0.50
CA GLY A 342 29.47 -1.75 -1.54
C GLY A 342 28.30 -2.63 -1.98
N LEU A 343 27.05 -2.24 -1.66
CA LEU A 343 25.88 -2.97 -2.13
C LEU A 343 25.77 -2.92 -3.65
N THR A 344 25.40 -4.07 -4.22
CA THR A 344 25.05 -4.22 -5.64
C THR A 344 23.70 -4.92 -5.73
N ALA A 345 23.00 -4.75 -6.85
CA ALA A 345 21.74 -5.43 -7.10
C ALA A 345 21.79 -6.17 -8.44
N THR A 346 21.16 -7.34 -8.49
CA THR A 346 20.93 -8.11 -9.72
C THR A 346 19.45 -8.38 -9.88
N CYS A 347 18.99 -8.52 -11.12
CA CYS A 347 17.58 -8.78 -11.42
C CYS A 347 17.42 -10.08 -12.19
N ALA A 348 16.35 -10.81 -11.91
CA ALA A 348 15.86 -11.90 -12.75
C ALA A 348 14.34 -11.81 -12.93
N PRO A 349 13.80 -12.18 -14.11
CA PRO A 349 12.36 -12.40 -14.28
C PRO A 349 11.86 -13.45 -13.28
N ALA A 350 10.64 -13.28 -12.78
CA ALA A 350 9.98 -14.18 -11.85
C ALA A 350 8.71 -14.78 -12.47
#